data_AF-A0A375F1Y3-F1
#
_entry.id   AF-A0A375F1Y3-F1
#
_cell.length_a   1.000
_cell.length_b   1.000
_cell.length_c   1.000
_cell.angle_alpha   90.00
_cell.angle_beta   90.00
_cell.angle_gamma   90.00
#
_symmetry.space_group_name_H-M   'P 1'
#
loop_
_entity.id
_entity.type
_entity.pdbx_description
1 polymer ?
#
loop_
_entity_poly.entity_id
_entity_poly.type
_entity_poly.pdbx_seq_one_letter_code
_entity_poly.pdbx_strand_id
1 'polypeptide(L)'
;MVQAIRSARGYLSKASQLAPWLRRSADSGPAAPVSAFMAPALDGAALAPPREAQETYPPEPHPIQRYRAIWLSDIHLGTPGCQADYLLDFLKHNESDQLYLVGDIIDGWQLRRGWYWPQSHNDVVQKLLRKARKGTEVIYVPGNHDEAARQFDGMAFGDITVREEAIHVTATGRRLWVVHGDLFDGVVQHARWLAYLGDSLYTMILALNRHFNRLRARLGFPYWSLSQYLKHQVKNAVNYIGAFESAMVDEARRRGCDGVVCGHIHKAEIREVNGQLYCNDGDWVESLSALVETLEGELKIVYWTRLLDAPAPAMRRRRRAAVAG
;
A
#
# COMPACT_ATOMS: atom_id res chain seq x y z
N MET A 1 -13.46 -48.18 -40.67
CA MET A 1 -14.85 -47.71 -40.74
C MET A 1 -14.87 -46.28 -40.20
N VAL A 2 -14.76 -45.27 -41.07
CA VAL A 2 -15.83 -44.67 -41.89
C VAL A 2 -16.64 -43.63 -41.09
N GLN A 3 -16.65 -42.40 -41.59
CA GLN A 3 -17.42 -41.26 -41.10
C GLN A 3 -18.91 -41.39 -41.47
N ALA A 4 -19.81 -40.87 -40.63
CA ALA A 4 -21.18 -40.45 -41.00
C ALA A 4 -21.65 -39.37 -40.00
N ILE A 5 -21.79 -38.09 -40.39
CA ILE A 5 -22.99 -37.44 -40.97
C ILE A 5 -24.09 -37.23 -39.90
N ARG A 6 -24.34 -36.01 -39.36
CA ARG A 6 -24.92 -34.75 -39.89
C ARG A 6 -26.44 -34.75 -40.09
N SER A 7 -27.08 -33.70 -39.53
CA SER A 7 -28.48 -33.26 -39.71
C SER A 7 -29.58 -34.11 -39.00
N ALA A 8 -30.76 -33.58 -38.62
CA ALA A 8 -31.36 -32.27 -38.93
C ALA A 8 -32.26 -31.69 -37.79
N ARG A 9 -32.71 -30.44 -38.02
CA ARG A 9 -33.83 -29.71 -37.38
C ARG A 9 -35.09 -30.59 -37.21
N GLY A 10 -36.07 -30.35 -36.32
CA GLY A 10 -36.36 -29.24 -35.40
C GLY A 10 -37.87 -29.22 -35.02
N TYR A 11 -38.36 -28.23 -34.25
CA TYR A 11 -39.76 -28.04 -33.74
C TYR A 11 -40.17 -29.06 -32.63
N LEU A 12 -40.87 -28.75 -31.51
CA LEU A 12 -41.56 -27.58 -30.89
C LEU A 12 -41.62 -27.86 -29.34
N SER A 13 -41.89 -26.96 -28.37
CA SER A 13 -42.18 -25.51 -28.26
C SER A 13 -41.93 -25.02 -26.80
N LYS A 14 -42.60 -23.90 -26.37
CA LYS A 14 -42.64 -23.25 -25.04
C LYS A 14 -41.39 -22.45 -24.60
N ALA A 15 -41.51 -21.22 -24.12
CA ALA A 15 -42.55 -20.19 -24.26
C ALA A 15 -41.90 -18.80 -24.07
N SER A 16 -42.32 -17.79 -24.83
CA SER A 16 -41.88 -16.38 -24.74
C SER A 16 -42.19 -15.79 -23.36
N GLN A 17 -41.26 -15.14 -22.66
CA GLN A 17 -40.65 -13.82 -22.96
C GLN A 17 -41.67 -12.66 -22.92
N LEU A 18 -41.48 -11.77 -21.94
CA LEU A 18 -42.28 -10.57 -21.69
C LEU A 18 -41.80 -9.37 -22.55
N ALA A 19 -42.74 -8.46 -22.81
CA ALA A 19 -42.65 -7.43 -23.85
C ALA A 19 -41.96 -6.10 -23.41
N PRO A 20 -41.54 -5.24 -24.37
CA PRO A 20 -40.69 -4.07 -24.13
C PRO A 20 -41.49 -2.74 -24.17
N TRP A 21 -40.86 -1.62 -23.79
CA TRP A 21 -41.34 -0.27 -24.16
C TRP A 21 -40.21 0.71 -24.51
N LEU A 22 -40.14 1.10 -25.79
CA LEU A 22 -39.37 2.25 -26.28
C LEU A 22 -40.10 2.90 -27.48
N ARG A 23 -40.68 4.09 -27.24
CA ARG A 23 -41.06 5.20 -28.16
C ARG A 23 -41.63 4.96 -29.58
N ARG A 24 -42.56 5.87 -29.94
CA ARG A 24 -43.11 6.31 -31.27
C ARG A 24 -44.48 5.69 -31.62
N SER A 25 -45.43 6.38 -32.28
CA SER A 25 -45.47 7.75 -32.83
C SER A 25 -46.93 8.26 -33.03
N ALA A 26 -47.07 9.59 -33.07
CA ALA A 26 -47.87 10.46 -33.97
C ALA A 26 -49.20 10.04 -34.64
N ASP A 27 -50.18 10.97 -34.57
CA ASP A 27 -51.18 11.40 -35.58
C ASP A 27 -51.81 12.72 -35.05
N SER A 28 -52.42 13.67 -35.77
CA SER A 28 -52.71 13.89 -37.21
C SER A 28 -52.96 15.42 -37.47
N GLY A 29 -53.00 15.90 -38.74
CA GLY A 29 -53.29 17.32 -39.12
C GLY A 29 -54.76 17.59 -39.52
N PRO A 30 -55.12 18.61 -40.36
CA PRO A 30 -54.33 19.70 -40.98
C PRO A 30 -55.07 21.10 -41.07
N ALA A 31 -54.52 22.05 -41.87
CA ALA A 31 -55.16 23.27 -42.46
C ALA A 31 -55.48 24.48 -41.53
N ALA A 32 -55.41 25.78 -41.89
CA ALA A 32 -54.99 26.54 -43.11
C ALA A 32 -54.61 28.03 -42.70
N PRO A 33 -54.30 29.01 -43.61
CA PRO A 33 -53.34 30.10 -43.32
C PRO A 33 -53.88 31.56 -43.46
N VAL A 34 -52.97 32.54 -43.69
CA VAL A 34 -53.19 33.97 -44.07
C VAL A 34 -53.43 34.92 -42.87
N SER A 35 -52.78 36.08 -42.69
CA SER A 35 -51.78 36.86 -43.47
C SER A 35 -50.86 37.73 -42.59
N ALA A 36 -49.74 38.19 -43.19
CA ALA A 36 -49.06 39.48 -43.01
C ALA A 36 -48.86 40.08 -41.61
N PHE A 37 -47.60 40.24 -41.20
CA PHE A 37 -46.96 41.57 -41.10
C PHE A 37 -45.42 41.41 -41.15
N MET A 38 -44.75 42.13 -42.05
CA MET A 38 -43.28 42.25 -42.03
C MET A 38 -42.88 43.54 -41.31
N ALA A 39 -41.89 43.43 -40.42
CA ALA A 39 -41.06 44.52 -39.91
C ALA A 39 -39.69 43.92 -39.53
N PRO A 40 -38.60 44.72 -39.49
CA PRO A 40 -37.39 44.33 -40.23
C PRO A 40 -36.36 43.53 -39.42
N ALA A 41 -35.41 42.94 -40.14
CA ALA A 41 -34.26 42.25 -39.57
C ALA A 41 -33.41 43.21 -38.71
N LEU A 42 -33.10 42.78 -37.49
CA LEU A 42 -32.05 43.36 -36.65
C LEU A 42 -30.88 42.38 -36.62
N ASP A 43 -29.65 42.92 -36.64
CA ASP A 43 -28.44 42.15 -36.88
C ASP A 43 -28.21 41.00 -35.88
N GLY A 44 -27.85 39.84 -36.42
CA GLY A 44 -27.55 38.61 -35.69
C GLY A 44 -26.20 38.63 -34.97
N ALA A 45 -25.93 39.67 -34.18
CA ALA A 45 -24.73 39.80 -33.32
C ALA A 45 -25.07 39.63 -31.84
N ALA A 46 -26.01 38.72 -31.52
CA ALA A 46 -26.41 38.42 -30.16
C ALA A 46 -25.35 37.57 -29.43
N LEU A 47 -24.50 38.24 -28.66
CA LEU A 47 -23.95 37.79 -27.38
C LEU A 47 -23.76 36.26 -27.22
N ALA A 48 -22.68 35.73 -27.76
CA ALA A 48 -22.06 34.58 -27.13
C ALA A 48 -21.63 35.01 -25.71
N PRO A 49 -21.94 34.25 -24.64
CA PRO A 49 -21.37 34.56 -23.33
C PRO A 49 -19.85 34.51 -23.45
N PRO A 50 -19.11 35.41 -22.78
CA PRO A 50 -17.66 35.30 -22.76
C PRO A 50 -17.31 33.90 -22.28
N ARG A 51 -16.43 33.22 -23.02
CA ARG A 51 -15.78 32.03 -22.48
C ARG A 51 -15.01 32.51 -21.27
N GLU A 52 -15.54 32.22 -20.08
CA GLU A 52 -14.74 32.17 -18.87
C GLU A 52 -13.56 31.27 -19.20
N ALA A 53 -12.39 31.89 -19.36
CA ALA A 53 -11.16 31.16 -19.22
C ALA A 53 -11.23 30.60 -17.81
N GLN A 54 -11.34 29.27 -17.70
CA GLN A 54 -11.04 28.62 -16.44
C GLN A 54 -9.56 28.91 -16.18
N GLU A 55 -9.32 30.00 -15.46
CA GLU A 55 -8.05 30.27 -14.82
C GLU A 55 -7.87 29.10 -13.84
N THR A 56 -7.18 28.08 -14.32
CA THR A 56 -6.70 26.98 -13.50
C THR A 56 -5.58 27.55 -12.65
N TYR A 57 -5.96 28.31 -11.62
CA TYR A 57 -5.13 28.49 -10.45
C TYR A 57 -4.65 27.09 -10.05
N PRO A 58 -3.34 26.88 -9.83
CA PRO A 58 -2.89 25.63 -9.24
C PRO A 58 -3.69 25.42 -7.95
N PRO A 59 -4.12 24.18 -7.63
CA PRO A 59 -4.89 23.93 -6.41
C PRO A 59 -4.13 24.53 -5.22
N GLU A 60 -4.86 25.25 -4.36
CA GLU A 60 -4.30 25.81 -3.13
C GLU A 60 -3.47 24.73 -2.42
N PRO A 61 -2.19 25.00 -2.10
CA PRO A 61 -1.28 23.97 -1.64
C PRO A 61 -1.86 23.31 -0.39
N HIS A 62 -1.95 21.98 -0.42
CA HIS A 62 -2.49 21.22 0.70
C HIS A 62 -1.73 21.57 2.00
N PRO A 63 -2.44 21.78 3.12
CA PRO A 63 -1.80 22.21 4.36
C PRO A 63 -0.77 21.17 4.81
N ILE A 64 0.45 21.63 5.04
CA ILE A 64 1.55 20.77 5.51
C ILE A 64 1.26 20.37 6.95
N GLN A 65 1.10 19.08 7.20
CA GLN A 65 0.97 18.54 8.55
C GLN A 65 2.35 18.46 9.19
N ARG A 66 2.49 18.96 10.43
CA ARG A 66 3.72 18.82 11.21
C ARG A 66 3.57 17.76 12.30
N TYR A 67 4.62 16.98 12.49
CA TYR A 67 4.81 16.00 13.56
C TYR A 67 6.07 16.32 14.35
N ARG A 68 6.23 15.70 15.52
CA ARG A 68 7.49 15.75 16.26
C ARG A 68 8.49 14.76 15.69
N ALA A 69 8.06 13.50 15.56
CA ALA A 69 8.82 12.43 14.93
C ALA A 69 7.98 11.67 13.90
N ILE A 70 8.64 11.13 12.88
CA ILE A 70 8.10 10.19 11.89
C ILE A 70 9.07 9.02 11.81
N TRP A 71 8.55 7.80 11.69
CA TRP A 71 9.32 6.59 11.37
C TRP A 71 8.82 6.01 10.04
N LEU A 72 9.78 5.60 9.20
CA LEU A 72 9.55 4.94 7.93
C LEU A 72 10.51 3.74 7.81
N SER A 73 9.99 2.56 7.57
CA SER A 73 10.73 1.33 7.29
C SER A 73 10.35 0.75 5.93
N ASP A 74 11.05 -0.30 5.50
CA ASP A 74 10.58 -1.24 4.49
C ASP A 74 10.09 -0.55 3.21
N ILE A 75 10.94 0.38 2.74
CA ILE A 75 10.69 1.17 1.54
C ILE A 75 11.14 0.40 0.29
N HIS A 76 12.19 -0.42 0.43
CA HIS A 76 12.71 -1.30 -0.63
C HIS A 76 13.02 -0.55 -1.95
N LEU A 77 13.63 0.64 -1.86
CA LEU A 77 14.12 1.38 -3.04
C LEU A 77 15.12 0.51 -3.81
N GLY A 78 14.78 0.17 -5.05
CA GLY A 78 15.52 -0.83 -5.84
C GLY A 78 14.64 -1.98 -6.31
N THR A 79 13.44 -2.13 -5.72
CA THR A 79 12.43 -3.09 -6.17
C THR A 79 11.36 -2.43 -7.05
N PRO A 80 10.71 -3.19 -7.96
CA PRO A 80 9.48 -2.75 -8.65
C PRO A 80 8.23 -2.72 -7.76
N GLY A 81 8.30 -3.20 -6.51
CA GLY A 81 7.19 -3.20 -5.56
C GLY A 81 7.05 -1.88 -4.79
N CYS A 82 8.16 -1.16 -4.61
CA CYS A 82 8.21 0.13 -3.93
C CYS A 82 7.22 1.14 -4.52
N GLN A 83 6.31 1.64 -3.68
CA GLN A 83 5.30 2.64 -4.04
C GLN A 83 5.86 4.07 -3.88
N ALA A 84 7.01 4.33 -4.52
CA ALA A 84 7.81 5.54 -4.34
C ALA A 84 7.03 6.86 -4.57
N ASP A 85 6.02 6.86 -5.45
CA ASP A 85 5.20 8.05 -5.71
C ASP A 85 4.32 8.42 -4.50
N TYR A 86 3.77 7.42 -3.78
CA TYR A 86 3.00 7.64 -2.55
C TYR A 86 3.90 8.10 -1.41
N LEU A 87 5.09 7.52 -1.27
CA LEU A 87 6.09 7.97 -0.30
C LEU A 87 6.54 9.42 -0.58
N LEU A 88 6.80 9.76 -1.84
CA LEU A 88 7.18 11.10 -2.24
C LEU A 88 6.07 12.11 -1.92
N ASP A 89 4.81 11.75 -2.17
CA ASP A 89 3.64 12.57 -1.83
C ASP A 89 3.46 12.74 -0.31
N PHE A 90 3.60 11.67 0.49
CA PHE A 90 3.63 11.75 1.95
C PHE A 90 4.74 12.68 2.46
N LEU A 91 5.98 12.52 1.95
CA LEU A 91 7.11 13.36 2.34
C LEU A 91 6.96 14.83 1.92
N LYS A 92 6.12 15.14 0.92
CA LYS A 92 5.76 16.54 0.58
C LYS A 92 4.82 17.16 1.60
N HIS A 93 3.78 16.43 1.99
CA HIS A 93 2.67 16.94 2.80
C HIS A 93 2.91 16.86 4.30
N ASN A 94 3.93 16.12 4.75
CA ASN A 94 4.23 15.93 6.16
C ASN A 94 5.65 16.42 6.47
N GLU A 95 5.81 17.22 7.53
CA GLU A 95 7.10 17.68 8.08
C GLU A 95 7.30 17.19 9.52
N SER A 96 8.56 17.05 9.95
CA SER A 96 8.89 16.64 11.31
C SER A 96 10.21 17.23 11.80
N ASP A 97 10.37 17.27 13.13
CA ASP A 97 11.63 17.64 13.78
C ASP A 97 12.63 16.47 13.68
N GLN A 98 12.15 15.24 13.87
CA GLN A 98 12.93 14.00 13.69
C GLN A 98 12.30 13.11 12.61
N LEU A 99 13.15 12.42 11.83
CA LEU A 99 12.75 11.42 10.84
C LEU A 99 13.65 10.20 10.95
N TYR A 100 13.09 9.10 11.44
CA TYR A 100 13.77 7.82 11.53
C TYR A 100 13.50 7.00 10.28
N LEU A 101 14.56 6.47 9.68
CA LEU A 101 14.51 5.52 8.58
C LEU A 101 14.90 4.15 9.18
N VAL A 102 13.91 3.29 9.43
CA VAL A 102 14.00 2.10 10.32
C VAL A 102 14.19 0.81 9.52
N GLY A 103 15.24 0.82 8.70
CA GLY A 103 15.75 -0.31 7.93
C GLY A 103 15.00 -0.57 6.62
N ASP A 104 15.66 -1.37 5.77
CA ASP A 104 15.16 -1.81 4.46
C ASP A 104 14.68 -0.64 3.58
N ILE A 105 15.44 0.44 3.61
CA ILE A 105 15.23 1.67 2.85
C ILE A 105 15.66 1.46 1.39
N ILE A 106 16.74 0.71 1.18
CA ILE A 106 17.29 0.37 -0.15
C ILE A 106 17.42 -1.15 -0.25
N ASP A 107 16.83 -1.75 -1.28
CA ASP A 107 16.98 -3.19 -1.54
C ASP A 107 18.31 -3.48 -2.25
N GLY A 108 19.37 -3.61 -1.45
CA GLY A 108 20.70 -3.98 -1.92
C GLY A 108 20.77 -5.39 -2.51
N TRP A 109 19.89 -6.31 -2.11
CA TRP A 109 19.84 -7.67 -2.64
C TRP A 109 19.26 -7.70 -4.05
N GLN A 110 18.15 -6.99 -4.29
CA GLN A 110 17.54 -6.87 -5.60
C GLN A 110 18.45 -6.10 -6.58
N LEU A 111 19.07 -5.00 -6.14
CA LEU A 111 20.00 -4.23 -6.97
C LEU A 111 21.22 -5.04 -7.41
N ARG A 112 21.71 -5.97 -6.58
CA ARG A 112 22.77 -6.93 -6.97
C ARG A 112 22.33 -7.96 -8.01
N ARG A 113 21.03 -8.31 -8.05
CA ARG A 113 20.46 -9.27 -9.02
C ARG A 113 20.10 -8.62 -10.36
N GLY A 114 19.74 -7.35 -10.34
CA GLY A 114 19.48 -6.55 -11.54
C GLY A 114 19.20 -5.10 -11.19
N TRP A 115 19.85 -4.17 -11.89
CA TRP A 115 19.70 -2.74 -11.62
C TRP A 115 18.30 -2.24 -11.99
N TYR A 116 17.50 -1.89 -10.99
CA TYR A 116 16.21 -1.22 -11.14
C TYR A 116 16.19 0.05 -10.29
N TRP A 117 16.35 1.20 -10.94
CA TRP A 117 16.37 2.50 -10.27
C TRP A 117 15.65 3.57 -11.11
N PRO A 118 14.31 3.60 -11.11
CA PRO A 118 13.53 4.64 -11.77
C PRO A 118 13.73 6.01 -11.11
N GLN A 119 13.37 7.07 -11.81
CA GLN A 119 13.54 8.46 -11.35
C GLN A 119 12.85 8.73 -10.00
N SER A 120 11.69 8.14 -9.75
CA SER A 120 10.95 8.27 -8.49
C SER A 120 11.77 7.84 -7.26
N HIS A 121 12.63 6.82 -7.38
CA HIS A 121 13.51 6.39 -6.29
C HIS A 121 14.58 7.44 -5.97
N ASN A 122 15.18 8.05 -7.01
CA ASN A 122 16.07 9.20 -6.82
C ASN A 122 15.32 10.38 -6.20
N ASP A 123 14.09 10.66 -6.61
CA ASP A 123 13.31 11.80 -6.11
C ASP A 123 12.95 11.63 -4.62
N VAL A 124 12.68 10.41 -4.15
CA VAL A 124 12.58 10.08 -2.71
C VAL A 124 13.88 10.40 -1.98
N VAL A 125 15.03 9.88 -2.44
CA VAL A 125 16.34 10.14 -1.81
C VAL A 125 16.66 11.64 -1.76
N GLN A 126 16.41 12.36 -2.85
CA GLN A 126 16.57 13.82 -2.91
C GLN A 126 15.61 14.55 -1.97
N LYS A 127 14.37 14.07 -1.79
CA LYS A 127 13.40 14.64 -0.86
C LYS A 127 13.83 14.45 0.60
N LEU A 128 14.38 13.28 0.95
CA LEU A 128 14.96 13.00 2.28
C LEU A 128 16.15 13.91 2.57
N LEU A 129 17.13 13.99 1.65
CA LEU A 129 18.28 14.89 1.78
C LEU A 129 17.87 16.37 1.89
N ARG A 130 16.80 16.80 1.19
CA ARG A 130 16.24 18.16 1.30
C ARG A 130 15.54 18.41 2.64
N LYS A 131 14.96 17.41 3.30
CA LYS A 131 14.42 17.54 4.67
C LYS A 131 15.54 17.71 5.68
N ALA A 132 16.58 16.89 5.57
CA ALA A 132 17.75 16.97 6.44
C ALA A 132 18.40 18.37 6.39
N ARG A 133 18.66 18.88 5.18
CA ARG A 133 19.17 20.26 4.94
C ARG A 133 18.25 21.39 5.41
N LYS A 134 16.97 21.12 5.65
CA LYS A 134 16.00 22.09 6.18
C LYS A 134 15.90 22.06 7.72
N GLY A 135 16.65 21.17 8.39
CA GLY A 135 16.69 21.08 9.84
C GLY A 135 15.88 19.92 10.46
N THR A 136 15.32 19.01 9.66
CA THR A 136 14.83 17.72 10.20
C THR A 136 16.04 16.86 10.55
N GLU A 137 16.13 16.38 11.79
CA GLU A 137 17.13 15.38 12.20
C GLU A 137 16.77 14.03 11.56
N VAL A 138 17.54 13.61 10.55
CA VAL A 138 17.29 12.33 9.86
C VAL A 138 18.27 11.27 10.37
N ILE A 139 17.72 10.23 11.00
CA ILE A 139 18.48 9.12 11.58
C ILE A 139 18.15 7.86 10.79
N TYR A 140 19.17 7.24 10.20
CA TYR A 140 19.05 6.01 9.43
C TYR A 140 19.58 4.82 10.21
N VAL A 141 18.66 3.92 10.54
CA VAL A 141 18.92 2.63 11.18
C VAL A 141 18.86 1.55 10.11
N PRO A 142 19.96 0.88 9.73
CA PRO A 142 19.93 -0.16 8.71
C PRO A 142 19.17 -1.42 9.13
N GLY A 143 18.64 -2.14 8.15
CA GLY A 143 18.03 -3.47 8.24
C GLY A 143 18.91 -4.56 7.61
N ASN A 144 18.27 -5.56 7.00
CA ASN A 144 18.96 -6.70 6.38
C ASN A 144 19.14 -6.57 4.86
N HIS A 145 18.25 -5.88 4.15
CA HIS A 145 18.43 -5.62 2.71
C HIS A 145 19.49 -4.54 2.44
N ASP A 146 19.69 -3.63 3.39
CA ASP A 146 20.71 -2.57 3.36
C ASP A 146 21.81 -2.74 4.43
N GLU A 147 22.09 -3.98 4.86
CA GLU A 147 23.17 -4.37 5.80
C GLU A 147 24.52 -3.66 5.52
N ALA A 148 24.84 -3.41 4.25
CA ALA A 148 26.04 -2.69 3.83
C ALA A 148 26.12 -1.24 4.36
N ALA A 149 25.03 -0.66 4.87
CA ALA A 149 25.03 0.63 5.55
C ALA A 149 25.54 0.52 7.01
N ARG A 150 25.43 -0.65 7.67
CA ARG A 150 25.89 -0.88 9.06
C ARG A 150 27.37 -0.60 9.25
N GLN A 151 28.21 -0.80 8.23
CA GLN A 151 29.64 -0.48 8.27
C GLN A 151 29.95 1.02 8.44
N PHE A 152 28.94 1.88 8.29
CA PHE A 152 29.03 3.33 8.43
C PHE A 152 28.31 3.84 9.69
N ASP A 153 28.05 2.97 10.68
CA ASP A 153 27.61 3.41 12.00
C ASP A 153 28.49 4.53 12.55
N GLY A 154 27.87 5.47 13.28
CA GLY A 154 28.52 6.70 13.72
C GLY A 154 28.60 7.81 12.65
N MET A 155 28.68 7.47 11.36
CA MET A 155 28.92 8.43 10.26
C MET A 155 27.68 9.18 9.79
N ALA A 156 27.88 10.24 9.01
CA ALA A 156 26.81 11.01 8.36
C ALA A 156 27.04 11.10 6.84
N PHE A 157 25.97 10.88 6.07
CA PHE A 157 25.95 11.01 4.61
C PHE A 157 25.16 12.26 4.23
N GLY A 158 25.89 13.37 4.02
CA GLY A 158 25.27 14.69 4.08
C GLY A 158 24.78 14.94 5.51
N ASP A 159 23.51 15.28 5.65
CA ASP A 159 22.87 15.57 6.94
C ASP A 159 22.05 14.37 7.49
N ILE A 160 22.19 13.18 6.87
CA ILE A 160 21.57 11.93 7.33
C ILE A 160 22.58 11.15 8.17
N THR A 161 22.23 10.87 9.42
CA THR A 161 23.11 10.22 10.42
C THR A 161 22.82 8.72 10.48
N VAL A 162 23.82 7.87 10.25
CA VAL A 162 23.67 6.40 10.34
C VAL A 162 23.89 5.92 11.76
N ARG A 163 23.01 5.06 12.28
CA ARG A 163 23.11 4.45 13.60
C ARG A 163 22.72 2.97 13.55
N GLU A 164 23.39 2.09 14.28
CA GLU A 164 22.92 0.69 14.41
C GLU A 164 21.56 0.58 15.11
N GLU A 165 21.25 1.52 16.00
CA GLU A 165 19.98 1.68 16.72
C GLU A 165 19.86 3.10 17.26
N ALA A 166 18.65 3.53 17.67
CA ALA A 166 18.46 4.82 18.32
C ALA A 166 17.54 4.72 19.54
N ILE A 167 17.66 5.69 20.47
CA ILE A 167 16.68 5.90 21.53
C ILE A 167 15.95 7.21 21.24
N HIS A 168 14.67 7.13 20.97
CA HIS A 168 13.79 8.27 20.87
C HIS A 168 13.15 8.56 22.24
N VAL A 169 13.11 9.82 22.67
CA VAL A 169 12.34 10.22 23.86
C VAL A 169 11.14 11.03 23.39
N THR A 170 9.94 10.53 23.66
CA THR A 170 8.67 11.17 23.27
C THR A 170 8.47 12.50 24.01
N ALA A 171 7.58 13.37 23.53
CA ALA A 171 7.17 14.58 24.24
C ALA A 171 6.52 14.27 25.62
N THR A 172 5.99 13.04 25.79
CA THR A 172 5.47 12.52 27.06
C THR A 172 6.56 11.91 27.97
N GLY A 173 7.83 11.94 27.57
CA GLY A 173 8.97 11.45 28.35
C GLY A 173 9.24 9.95 28.25
N ARG A 174 8.41 9.18 27.53
CA ARG A 174 8.63 7.74 27.29
C ARG A 174 9.83 7.53 26.37
N ARG A 175 10.70 6.58 26.72
CA ARG A 175 11.88 6.15 25.95
C ARG A 175 11.50 5.00 25.02
N LEU A 176 11.63 5.19 23.72
CA LEU A 176 11.38 4.18 22.69
C LEU A 176 12.72 3.75 22.08
N TRP A 177 12.98 2.45 22.06
CA TRP A 177 14.09 1.87 21.31
C TRP A 177 13.69 1.73 19.84
N VAL A 178 14.51 2.28 18.93
CA VAL A 178 14.27 2.28 17.50
C VAL A 178 15.31 1.36 16.84
N VAL A 179 14.84 0.26 16.26
CA VAL A 179 15.67 -0.78 15.64
C VAL A 179 14.86 -1.49 14.55
N HIS A 180 15.47 -1.89 13.44
CA HIS A 180 14.74 -2.53 12.32
C HIS A 180 14.03 -3.83 12.74
N GLY A 181 14.78 -4.78 13.32
CA GLY A 181 14.23 -5.98 13.97
C GLY A 181 14.79 -7.30 13.46
N ASP A 182 15.39 -7.31 12.27
CA ASP A 182 16.12 -8.43 11.64
C ASP A 182 17.06 -9.20 12.59
N LEU A 183 17.73 -8.51 13.52
CA LEU A 183 18.58 -9.11 14.56
C LEU A 183 17.86 -10.20 15.38
N PHE A 184 16.54 -10.14 15.51
CA PHE A 184 15.73 -11.09 16.26
C PHE A 184 15.28 -12.31 15.45
N ASP A 185 15.45 -12.32 14.13
CA ASP A 185 15.20 -13.52 13.32
C ASP A 185 16.05 -14.69 13.83
N GLY A 186 17.31 -14.45 14.23
CA GLY A 186 18.17 -15.46 14.84
C GLY A 186 17.64 -16.00 16.17
N VAL A 187 17.00 -15.16 16.98
CA VAL A 187 16.42 -15.53 18.29
C VAL A 187 15.11 -16.30 18.11
N VAL A 188 14.22 -15.81 17.25
CA VAL A 188 12.97 -16.51 16.89
C VAL A 188 13.28 -17.82 16.14
N GLN A 189 14.40 -17.91 15.41
CA GLN A 189 14.89 -19.15 14.85
C GLN A 189 15.25 -20.21 15.89
N HIS A 190 15.68 -19.84 17.10
CA HIS A 190 15.87 -20.81 18.19
C HIS A 190 14.52 -21.28 18.78
N ALA A 191 13.48 -20.44 18.75
CA ALA A 191 12.11 -20.84 19.09
C ALA A 191 11.44 -21.75 18.03
N ARG A 192 12.06 -21.94 16.84
CA ARG A 192 11.52 -22.81 15.77
C ARG A 192 11.19 -24.23 16.22
N TRP A 193 11.82 -24.79 17.25
CA TRP A 193 11.48 -26.15 17.70
C TRP A 193 10.01 -26.27 18.13
N LEU A 194 9.39 -25.20 18.67
CA LEU A 194 7.95 -25.15 18.94
C LEU A 194 7.12 -25.12 17.64
N ALA A 195 7.59 -24.39 16.63
CA ALA A 195 6.95 -24.36 15.31
C ALA A 195 7.06 -25.73 14.60
N TYR A 196 8.22 -26.38 14.64
CA TYR A 196 8.44 -27.73 14.10
C TYR A 196 7.63 -28.80 14.84
N LEU A 197 7.47 -28.69 16.16
CA LEU A 197 6.59 -29.59 16.92
C LEU A 197 5.12 -29.43 16.49
N GLY A 198 4.67 -28.18 16.27
CA GLY A 198 3.36 -27.87 15.70
C GLY A 198 3.18 -28.40 14.28
N ASP A 199 4.19 -28.24 13.42
CA ASP A 199 4.17 -28.67 12.01
C ASP A 199 4.24 -30.20 11.85
N SER A 200 4.98 -30.89 12.72
CA SER A 200 5.04 -32.35 12.77
C SER A 200 3.70 -32.95 13.22
N LEU A 201 3.10 -32.41 14.30
CA LEU A 201 1.76 -32.80 14.74
C LEU A 201 0.70 -32.49 13.68
N TYR A 202 0.83 -31.37 12.97
CA TYR A 202 -0.01 -31.00 11.83
C TYR A 202 0.12 -31.95 10.64
N THR A 203 1.34 -32.32 10.25
CA THR A 203 1.59 -33.27 9.17
C THR A 203 1.01 -34.65 9.49
N MET A 204 1.09 -35.08 10.76
CA MET A 204 0.41 -36.28 11.25
C MET A 204 -1.12 -36.17 11.14
N ILE A 205 -1.71 -35.05 11.56
CA ILE A 205 -3.16 -34.78 11.43
C ILE A 205 -3.60 -34.73 9.96
N LEU A 206 -2.78 -34.16 9.05
CA LEU A 206 -3.01 -34.20 7.61
C LEU A 206 -2.93 -35.62 7.05
N ALA A 207 -1.96 -36.43 7.47
CA ALA A 207 -1.85 -37.82 7.05
C ALA A 207 -3.08 -38.63 7.51
N LEU A 208 -3.56 -38.37 8.73
CA LEU A 208 -4.80 -38.93 9.29
C LEU A 208 -6.02 -38.45 8.50
N ASN A 209 -6.15 -37.16 8.20
CA ASN A 209 -7.23 -36.60 7.37
C ASN A 209 -7.21 -37.17 5.94
N ARG A 210 -6.02 -37.44 5.37
CA ARG A 210 -5.85 -38.09 4.07
C ARG A 210 -6.25 -39.57 4.11
N HIS A 211 -6.14 -40.23 5.28
CA HIS A 211 -6.68 -41.57 5.51
C HIS A 211 -8.21 -41.54 5.71
N PHE A 212 -8.70 -40.60 6.51
CA PHE A 212 -10.12 -40.38 6.79
C PHE A 212 -10.91 -40.01 5.53
N ASN A 213 -10.39 -39.11 4.68
CA ASN A 213 -10.99 -38.79 3.38
C ASN A 213 -10.94 -39.98 2.41
N ARG A 214 -9.90 -40.82 2.43
CA ARG A 214 -9.88 -42.09 1.67
C ARG A 214 -10.95 -43.06 2.17
N LEU A 215 -11.24 -43.08 3.48
CA LEU A 215 -12.31 -43.88 4.06
C LEU A 215 -13.70 -43.31 3.70
N ARG A 216 -13.90 -41.99 3.80
CA ARG A 216 -15.13 -41.29 3.37
C ARG A 216 -15.42 -41.49 1.88
N ALA A 217 -14.41 -41.43 1.01
CA ALA A 217 -14.56 -41.70 -0.41
C ALA A 217 -15.02 -43.13 -0.69
N ARG A 218 -14.53 -44.13 0.07
CA ARG A 218 -15.03 -45.52 0.03
C ARG A 218 -16.46 -45.67 0.57
N LEU A 219 -16.93 -44.71 1.37
CA LEU A 219 -18.29 -44.65 1.93
C LEU A 219 -19.22 -43.68 1.16
N GLY A 220 -18.81 -43.18 -0.01
CA GLY A 220 -19.64 -42.34 -0.88
C GLY A 220 -19.75 -40.86 -0.51
N PHE A 221 -18.98 -40.36 0.47
CA PHE A 221 -19.03 -38.97 0.90
C PHE A 221 -17.99 -38.07 0.19
N PRO A 222 -18.29 -36.78 -0.05
CA PRO A 222 -17.38 -35.86 -0.72
C PRO A 222 -16.15 -35.46 0.12
N TYR A 223 -15.10 -35.05 -0.60
CA TYR A 223 -13.75 -34.68 -0.13
C TYR A 223 -13.66 -33.27 0.48
N TRP A 224 -12.75 -33.07 1.45
CA TRP A 224 -12.41 -31.73 1.95
C TRP A 224 -11.03 -31.63 2.65
N SER A 225 -10.23 -30.60 2.32
CA SER A 225 -9.43 -29.77 3.26
C SER A 225 -8.46 -28.79 2.57
N LEU A 226 -8.95 -27.67 2.01
CA LEU A 226 -8.09 -26.52 1.61
C LEU A 226 -7.97 -25.49 2.75
N SER A 227 -9.06 -25.30 3.50
CA SER A 227 -9.20 -24.44 4.67
C SER A 227 -8.15 -24.69 5.76
N GLN A 228 -7.80 -25.95 6.02
CA GLN A 228 -6.80 -26.29 7.04
C GLN A 228 -5.40 -25.85 6.64
N TYR A 229 -4.99 -26.04 5.38
CA TYR A 229 -3.67 -25.57 4.91
C TYR A 229 -3.50 -24.06 5.09
N LEU A 230 -4.49 -23.28 4.64
CA LEU A 230 -4.49 -21.83 4.85
C LEU A 230 -4.51 -21.46 6.35
N LYS A 231 -5.33 -22.15 7.16
CA LYS A 231 -5.42 -21.91 8.62
C LYS A 231 -4.11 -22.23 9.36
N HIS A 232 -3.33 -23.20 8.91
CA HIS A 232 -2.05 -23.55 9.54
C HIS A 232 -0.92 -22.62 9.14
N GLN A 233 -0.85 -22.18 7.87
CA GLN A 233 0.08 -21.11 7.47
C GLN A 233 -0.20 -19.82 8.26
N VAL A 234 -1.48 -19.41 8.35
CA VAL A 234 -1.91 -18.27 9.19
C VAL A 234 -1.51 -18.46 10.66
N LYS A 235 -1.73 -19.65 11.25
CA LYS A 235 -1.35 -19.90 12.65
C LYS A 235 0.17 -19.82 12.87
N ASN A 236 0.97 -20.35 11.95
CA ASN A 236 2.42 -20.31 12.06
C ASN A 236 2.95 -18.87 11.93
N ALA A 237 2.40 -18.07 11.01
CA ALA A 237 2.71 -16.65 10.89
C ALA A 237 2.32 -15.86 12.16
N VAL A 238 1.11 -16.07 12.70
CA VAL A 238 0.66 -15.44 13.96
C VAL A 238 1.55 -15.82 15.15
N ASN A 239 1.96 -17.09 15.26
CA ASN A 239 2.89 -17.53 16.30
C ASN A 239 4.29 -16.90 16.14
N TYR A 240 4.78 -16.77 14.90
CA TYR A 240 6.05 -16.10 14.60
C TYR A 240 6.02 -14.63 15.02
N ILE A 241 5.00 -13.90 14.57
CA ILE A 241 4.79 -12.48 14.88
C ILE A 241 4.69 -12.28 16.40
N GLY A 242 3.91 -13.08 17.11
CA GLY A 242 3.80 -12.97 18.58
C GLY A 242 5.11 -13.28 19.33
N ALA A 243 5.93 -14.19 18.82
CA ALA A 243 7.26 -14.48 19.39
C ALA A 243 8.27 -13.36 19.11
N PHE A 244 8.23 -12.78 17.92
CA PHE A 244 9.00 -11.60 17.52
C PHE A 244 8.62 -10.37 18.36
N GLU A 245 7.34 -10.02 18.39
CA GLU A 245 6.75 -8.96 19.25
C GLU A 245 7.26 -9.08 20.69
N SER A 246 7.17 -10.29 21.27
CA SER A 246 7.61 -10.58 22.65
C SER A 246 9.11 -10.37 22.86
N ALA A 247 9.95 -10.88 21.95
CA ALA A 247 11.41 -10.76 22.07
C ALA A 247 11.87 -9.30 21.95
N MET A 248 11.25 -8.52 21.05
CA MET A 248 11.51 -7.09 20.86
C MET A 248 11.18 -6.28 22.12
N VAL A 249 10.00 -6.49 22.73
CA VAL A 249 9.62 -5.74 23.94
C VAL A 249 10.40 -6.17 25.18
N ASP A 250 10.77 -7.44 25.30
CA ASP A 250 11.55 -7.91 26.44
C ASP A 250 12.97 -7.32 26.40
N GLU A 251 13.59 -7.21 25.22
CA GLU A 251 14.89 -6.53 25.07
C GLU A 251 14.80 -5.02 25.27
N ALA A 252 13.76 -4.36 24.74
CA ALA A 252 13.49 -2.95 25.03
C ALA A 252 13.39 -2.68 26.55
N ARG A 253 12.73 -3.57 27.28
CA ARG A 253 12.65 -3.51 28.75
C ARG A 253 14.01 -3.72 29.42
N ARG A 254 14.83 -4.67 28.95
CA ARG A 254 16.20 -4.87 29.48
C ARG A 254 17.07 -3.63 29.29
N ARG A 255 16.84 -2.86 28.23
CA ARG A 255 17.49 -1.58 27.91
C ARG A 255 16.91 -0.38 28.67
N GLY A 256 15.94 -0.58 29.56
CA GLY A 256 15.28 0.50 30.31
C GLY A 256 14.48 1.44 29.40
N CYS A 257 13.82 0.89 28.38
CA CYS A 257 12.92 1.62 27.48
C CYS A 257 11.46 1.24 27.74
N ASP A 258 10.58 2.22 27.56
CA ASP A 258 9.12 2.10 27.73
C ASP A 258 8.44 1.44 26.51
N GLY A 259 9.15 1.33 25.39
CA GLY A 259 8.66 0.66 24.19
C GLY A 259 9.72 0.46 23.11
N VAL A 260 9.27 -0.11 22.00
CA VAL A 260 10.06 -0.37 20.79
C VAL A 260 9.34 0.10 19.53
N VAL A 261 10.09 0.64 18.58
CA VAL A 261 9.64 0.97 17.21
C VAL A 261 10.50 0.18 16.23
N CYS A 262 9.85 -0.54 15.30
CA CYS A 262 10.51 -1.44 14.36
C CYS A 262 9.75 -1.59 13.04
N GLY A 263 10.40 -2.19 12.03
CA GLY A 263 9.82 -2.56 10.73
C GLY A 263 9.78 -4.08 10.57
N HIS A 264 10.32 -4.59 9.46
CA HIS A 264 10.62 -5.99 9.13
C HIS A 264 9.41 -6.93 8.92
N ILE A 265 8.38 -6.86 9.78
CA ILE A 265 7.19 -7.72 9.68
C ILE A 265 6.06 -7.16 8.79
N HIS A 266 6.27 -5.98 8.18
CA HIS A 266 5.37 -5.28 7.23
C HIS A 266 3.92 -5.20 7.72
N LYS A 267 3.72 -4.91 9.02
CA LYS A 267 2.41 -4.98 9.67
C LYS A 267 2.26 -3.83 10.65
N ALA A 268 1.89 -2.67 10.12
CA ALA A 268 1.69 -1.45 10.89
C ALA A 268 0.71 -1.67 12.06
N GLU A 269 1.21 -1.59 13.29
CA GLU A 269 0.42 -1.80 14.50
C GLU A 269 1.02 -1.05 15.70
N ILE A 270 0.17 -0.45 16.53
CA ILE A 270 0.54 0.07 17.85
C ILE A 270 -0.22 -0.77 18.88
N ARG A 271 0.50 -1.41 19.79
CA ARG A 271 -0.09 -2.39 20.72
C ARG A 271 0.75 -2.51 22.00
N GLU A 272 0.11 -2.85 23.11
CA GLU A 272 0.84 -3.33 24.29
C GLU A 272 1.09 -4.84 24.19
N VAL A 273 2.35 -5.23 24.39
CA VAL A 273 2.81 -6.62 24.48
C VAL A 273 3.55 -6.78 25.81
N ASN A 274 3.10 -7.71 26.65
CA ASN A 274 3.64 -7.95 27.99
C ASN A 274 3.72 -6.67 28.88
N GLY A 275 2.83 -5.69 28.68
CA GLY A 275 2.84 -4.41 29.41
C GLY A 275 3.93 -3.43 28.95
N GLN A 276 4.48 -3.62 27.76
CA GLN A 276 5.38 -2.67 27.09
C GLN A 276 4.76 -2.22 25.76
N LEU A 277 5.10 -1.01 25.31
CA LEU A 277 4.64 -0.52 24.02
C LEU A 277 5.43 -1.17 22.87
N TYR A 278 4.71 -1.80 21.95
CA TYR A 278 5.21 -2.27 20.66
C TYR A 278 4.61 -1.41 19.55
N CYS A 279 5.47 -0.86 18.69
CA CYS A 279 5.08 -0.14 17.48
C CYS A 279 5.78 -0.75 16.26
N ASN A 280 4.99 -1.03 15.24
CA ASN A 280 5.46 -1.31 13.89
C ASN A 280 4.97 -0.19 12.96
N ASP A 281 5.87 0.40 12.16
CA ASP A 281 5.55 1.53 11.29
C ASP A 281 5.04 1.14 9.90
N GLY A 282 5.12 -0.16 9.54
CA GLY A 282 4.52 -0.72 8.34
C GLY A 282 5.53 -0.98 7.24
N ASP A 283 5.25 -0.44 6.05
CA ASP A 283 6.04 -0.59 4.82
C ASP A 283 5.52 0.37 3.72
N TRP A 284 6.30 0.53 2.63
CA TRP A 284 5.91 1.30 1.44
C TRP A 284 5.77 0.44 0.17
N VAL A 285 5.27 -0.79 0.32
CA VAL A 285 5.02 -1.76 -0.75
C VAL A 285 3.54 -2.16 -0.80
N GLU A 286 2.98 -2.56 0.35
CA GLU A 286 1.60 -3.00 0.56
C GLU A 286 0.81 -2.06 1.50
N SER A 287 1.31 -1.75 2.71
CA SER A 287 0.50 -1.01 3.71
C SER A 287 0.43 0.50 3.46
N LEU A 288 1.45 1.08 2.82
CA LEU A 288 1.57 2.52 2.56
C LEU A 288 1.44 3.34 3.84
N SER A 289 2.26 3.06 4.84
CA SER A 289 2.08 3.62 6.18
C SER A 289 3.35 4.13 6.84
N ALA A 290 3.14 4.96 7.86
CA ALA A 290 4.18 5.53 8.70
C ALA A 290 3.68 5.59 10.15
N LEU A 291 4.56 5.32 11.11
CA LEU A 291 4.34 5.73 12.48
C LEU A 291 4.71 7.21 12.62
N VAL A 292 3.90 7.96 13.37
CA VAL A 292 4.13 9.37 13.65
C VAL A 292 3.89 9.67 15.13
N GLU A 293 4.63 10.64 15.66
CA GLU A 293 4.39 11.26 16.96
C GLU A 293 3.87 12.69 16.74
N THR A 294 2.71 13.02 17.28
CA THR A 294 2.20 14.39 17.24
C THR A 294 3.01 15.32 18.14
N LEU A 295 2.81 16.64 18.01
CA LEU A 295 3.52 17.62 18.85
C LEU A 295 3.14 17.49 20.34
N GLU A 296 1.98 16.90 20.62
CA GLU A 296 1.46 16.57 21.96
C GLU A 296 2.01 15.23 22.50
N GLY A 297 2.78 14.48 21.73
CA GLY A 297 3.37 13.19 22.13
C GLY A 297 2.46 11.97 21.96
N GLU A 298 1.41 12.08 21.14
CA GLU A 298 0.53 10.96 20.79
C GLU A 298 1.12 10.17 19.61
N LEU A 299 1.19 8.85 19.72
CA LEU A 299 1.69 7.96 18.66
C LEU A 299 0.53 7.45 17.80
N LYS A 300 0.66 7.56 16.47
CA LYS A 300 -0.37 7.15 15.50
C LYS A 300 0.26 6.49 14.28
N ILE A 301 -0.51 5.64 13.61
CA ILE A 301 -0.18 5.18 12.26
C ILE A 301 -0.97 6.04 11.27
N VAL A 302 -0.26 6.59 10.29
CA VAL A 302 -0.84 7.32 9.15
C VAL A 302 -0.76 6.43 7.92
N TYR A 303 -1.90 6.16 7.29
CA TYR A 303 -2.00 5.43 6.04
C TYR A 303 -2.12 6.41 4.87
N TRP A 304 -1.20 6.34 3.90
CA TRP A 304 -1.12 7.23 2.75
C TRP A 304 -1.53 6.52 1.45
N THR A 305 -2.72 5.94 1.45
CA THR A 305 -3.26 5.12 0.33
C THR A 305 -3.86 5.94 -0.82
N ARG A 306 -3.71 7.27 -0.80
CA ARG A 306 -4.19 8.19 -1.84
C ARG A 306 -3.17 9.30 -2.05
N LEU A 307 -2.84 9.58 -3.31
CA LEU A 307 -2.04 10.76 -3.67
C LEU A 307 -2.88 12.03 -3.51
N LEU A 308 -2.35 13.02 -2.82
CA LEU A 308 -2.89 14.38 -2.81
C LEU A 308 -2.45 15.14 -4.07
N ASP A 309 -1.15 15.13 -4.39
CA ASP A 309 -0.63 15.64 -5.67
C ASP A 309 -0.78 14.58 -6.79
N ALA A 310 -1.99 14.06 -7.01
CA ALA A 310 -2.23 13.11 -8.09
C ALA A 310 -1.91 13.77 -9.46
N PRO A 311 -1.02 13.18 -10.29
CA PRO A 311 -0.68 13.77 -11.58
C PRO A 311 -1.93 13.85 -12.46
N ALA A 312 -2.20 15.04 -13.00
CA ALA A 312 -3.41 15.31 -13.77
C ALA A 312 -3.58 14.25 -14.88
N PRO A 313 -4.78 13.64 -15.02
CA PRO A 313 -4.97 12.51 -15.91
C PRO A 313 -4.61 12.90 -17.34
N ALA A 314 -3.63 12.22 -17.92
CA ALA A 314 -3.07 12.54 -19.22
C ALA A 314 -4.17 12.62 -20.28
N MET A 315 -4.55 13.85 -20.65
CA MET A 315 -5.66 14.11 -21.55
C MET A 315 -5.34 13.47 -22.90
N ARG A 316 -5.98 12.33 -23.22
CA ARG A 316 -5.79 11.62 -24.49
C ARG A 316 -6.03 12.60 -25.64
N ARG A 317 -4.95 13.12 -26.24
CA ARG A 317 -5.01 13.90 -27.48
C ARG A 317 -5.72 13.04 -28.52
N ARG A 318 -7.01 13.30 -28.73
CA ARG A 318 -7.74 12.77 -29.88
C ARG A 318 -6.97 13.25 -31.10
N ARG A 319 -6.25 12.34 -31.77
CA ARG A 319 -5.74 12.58 -33.12
C ARG A 319 -6.97 12.94 -33.96
N ARG A 320 -7.11 14.22 -34.32
CA ARG A 320 -7.98 14.60 -35.43
C ARG A 320 -7.42 13.89 -36.65
N ALA A 321 -8.12 12.87 -37.14
CA ALA A 321 -7.90 12.40 -38.48
C ALA A 321 -8.21 13.59 -39.40
N ALA A 322 -7.22 14.06 -40.13
CA ALA A 322 -7.46 14.99 -41.21
C ALA A 322 -8.22 14.20 -42.30
N VAL A 323 -9.52 14.48 -42.43
CA VAL A 323 -10.27 14.05 -43.61
C VAL A 323 -9.82 14.96 -44.74
N ALA A 324 -8.99 14.43 -45.63
CA ALA A 324 -8.75 15.06 -46.92
C ALA A 324 -10.02 14.89 -47.78
N GLY A 325 -10.50 16.01 -48.32
CA GLY A 325 -11.64 16.12 -49.23
C GLY A 325 -11.50 17.41 -50.01
#